data_AF-A0A956EHC4-F1
#
_entry.id   AF-A0A956EHC4-F1
#
_cell.length_a   1.000
_cell.length_b   1.000
_cell.length_c   1.000
_cell.angle_alpha   90.00
_cell.angle_beta   90.00
_cell.angle_gamma   90.00
#
_symmetry.space_group_name_H-M   'P 1'
#
loop_
_entity.id
_entity.type
_entity.pdbx_description
1 polymer ?
#
loop_
_entity_poly.entity_id
_entity_poly.type
_entity_poly.pdbx_seq_one_letter_code
_entity_poly.pdbx_strand_id
1 'polypeptide(L)'
;MARSSFRTKLVLVAGVSVAAGLLLSGGAAYVGIQRLGADAAEETQRGLRYASTEYLDKHIDNVAQHLSIELDRAEAELATFAAIQQQIIDHQEELQPVLDAAAKAPMLKDNLVFDPKGQWSQTGDAEPTTVTAWGYLHEPPEAEGEARAIREDVAQAIDDTALMDLLMPAIGRHGSRKLQIYYVGPKERAFARFFPAVPLAQTLDEKDPGHNGEVFWDHFFPSLVEGWTSWVGHKERFEDLARQITFLSPYDDAAGGGPIITLFQPLWSADRTRFAGALGFDLTLTGIIDYVEEVKLFESGFAFLAQDNGNVFAISERGSRTLGLSTTSSEGGGVSRYDQFLGKSSEAAIRDLKLPEGEAAESREIVLGGHNYVLELKRLAPFNVWGGTDEITEARWVV
;
A
#
# COMPACT_ATOMS: atom_id res chain seq x y z
N MET A 1 3.67 -99.30 31.96
CA MET A 1 2.67 -98.22 32.06
C MET A 1 3.05 -97.31 33.22
N ALA A 2 3.63 -96.14 32.94
CA ALA A 2 4.09 -95.21 33.96
C ALA A 2 2.91 -94.42 34.56
N ARG A 3 2.70 -94.53 35.88
CA ARG A 3 1.79 -93.67 36.65
C ARG A 3 2.38 -92.25 36.71
N SER A 4 2.06 -91.40 35.75
CA SER A 4 2.30 -89.95 35.88
C SER A 4 1.52 -89.47 37.11
N SER A 5 2.22 -88.99 38.15
CA SER A 5 1.59 -88.64 39.42
C SER A 5 0.58 -87.50 39.23
N PHE A 6 -0.56 -87.58 39.92
CA PHE A 6 -1.61 -86.55 39.95
C PHE A 6 -1.06 -85.12 40.16
N ARG A 7 0.03 -84.98 40.93
CA ARG A 7 0.75 -83.72 41.13
C ARG A 7 1.29 -83.10 39.86
N THR A 8 1.83 -83.90 38.93
CA THR A 8 2.36 -83.40 37.65
C THR A 8 1.25 -82.84 36.77
N LYS A 9 0.07 -83.48 36.76
CA LYS A 9 -1.11 -82.97 36.04
C LYS A 9 -1.63 -81.68 36.66
N LEU A 10 -1.67 -81.59 37.99
CA LEU A 10 -2.12 -80.39 38.72
C LEU A 10 -1.20 -79.19 38.48
N VAL A 11 0.12 -79.39 38.58
CA VAL A 11 1.12 -78.34 38.31
C VAL A 11 1.08 -77.88 36.86
N LEU A 12 0.86 -78.80 35.91
CA LEU A 12 0.78 -78.47 34.49
C LEU A 12 -0.49 -77.68 34.15
N VAL A 13 -1.64 -78.05 34.74
CA VAL A 13 -2.89 -77.27 34.60
C VAL A 13 -2.74 -75.89 35.24
N ALA A 14 -2.18 -75.80 36.45
CA ALA A 14 -1.95 -74.52 37.11
C ALA A 14 -0.97 -73.63 36.31
N GLY A 15 0.12 -74.21 35.81
CA GLY A 15 1.12 -73.50 35.00
C GLY A 15 0.56 -73.01 33.67
N VAL A 16 -0.24 -73.84 32.97
CA VAL A 16 -0.92 -73.44 31.73
C VAL A 16 -1.95 -72.35 31.98
N SER A 17 -2.72 -72.43 33.06
CA SER A 17 -3.70 -71.38 33.42
C SER A 17 -3.03 -70.04 33.74
N VAL A 18 -1.89 -70.05 34.45
CA VAL A 18 -1.11 -68.84 34.73
C VAL A 18 -0.50 -68.28 33.44
N ALA A 19 0.08 -69.13 32.58
CA ALA A 19 0.63 -68.70 31.30
C ALA A 19 -0.44 -68.15 30.36
N ALA A 20 -1.60 -68.80 30.27
CA ALA A 20 -2.75 -68.32 29.50
C ALA A 20 -3.28 -66.99 30.05
N GLY A 21 -3.37 -66.86 31.38
CA GLY A 21 -3.75 -65.60 32.04
C GLY A 21 -2.78 -64.46 31.73
N LEU A 22 -1.48 -64.72 31.75
CA LEU A 22 -0.43 -63.74 31.40
C LEU A 22 -0.45 -63.35 29.92
N LEU A 23 -0.71 -64.31 29.02
CA LEU A 23 -0.83 -64.02 27.58
C LEU A 23 -2.08 -63.19 27.27
N LEU A 24 -3.21 -63.51 27.91
CA LEU A 24 -4.45 -62.76 27.74
C LEU A 24 -4.33 -61.35 28.33
N SER A 25 -3.75 -61.21 29.53
CA SER A 25 -3.55 -59.89 30.14
C SER A 25 -2.51 -59.06 29.40
N GLY A 26 -1.41 -59.68 28.95
CA GLY A 26 -0.40 -59.03 28.11
C GLY A 26 -0.95 -58.61 26.74
N GLY A 27 -1.76 -59.45 26.10
CA GLY A 27 -2.44 -59.13 24.85
C GLY A 27 -3.46 -58.00 25.02
N ALA A 28 -4.27 -58.04 26.08
CA ALA A 28 -5.21 -56.97 26.40
C ALA A 28 -4.50 -55.63 26.71
N ALA A 29 -3.40 -55.67 27.46
CA ALA A 29 -2.58 -54.49 27.73
C ALA A 29 -1.94 -53.92 26.46
N TYR A 30 -1.40 -54.78 25.59
CA TYR A 30 -0.83 -54.37 24.31
C TYR A 30 -1.86 -53.69 23.40
N VAL A 31 -3.07 -54.28 23.27
CA VAL A 31 -4.17 -53.68 22.51
C VAL A 31 -4.63 -52.36 23.14
N GLY A 32 -4.69 -52.30 24.48
CA GLY A 32 -5.02 -51.07 25.20
C GLY A 32 -4.02 -49.94 24.94
N ILE A 33 -2.72 -50.24 24.98
CA ILE A 33 -1.64 -49.26 24.70
C ILE A 33 -1.69 -48.79 23.25
N GLN A 34 -1.89 -49.70 22.29
CA GLN A 34 -2.02 -49.35 20.87
C GLN A 34 -3.21 -48.42 20.61
N ARG A 35 -4.38 -48.72 21.20
CA ARG A 35 -5.57 -47.87 21.08
C ARG A 35 -5.38 -46.50 21.74
N LEU A 36 -4.90 -46.48 22.98
CA LEU A 36 -4.61 -45.23 23.69
C LEU A 36 -3.58 -44.37 22.94
N GLY A 37 -2.57 -45.00 22.35
CA GLY A 37 -1.57 -44.32 21.52
C GLY A 37 -2.18 -43.72 20.25
N ALA A 38 -3.06 -44.45 19.58
CA ALA A 38 -3.78 -43.95 18.39
C ALA A 38 -4.74 -42.79 18.76
N ASP A 39 -5.53 -42.95 19.82
CA ASP A 39 -6.47 -41.93 20.29
C ASP A 39 -5.73 -40.67 20.76
N ALA A 40 -4.61 -40.83 21.47
CA ALA A 40 -3.78 -39.70 21.90
C ALA A 40 -3.11 -38.99 20.72
N ALA A 41 -2.66 -39.74 19.70
CA ALA A 41 -2.09 -39.15 18.48
C ALA A 41 -3.15 -38.36 17.70
N GLU A 42 -4.36 -38.90 17.58
CA GLU A 42 -5.48 -38.24 16.93
C GLU A 42 -5.88 -36.95 17.68
N GLU A 43 -6.00 -37.01 19.01
CA GLU A 43 -6.36 -35.84 19.81
C GLU A 43 -5.26 -34.77 19.77
N THR A 44 -3.99 -35.19 19.81
CA THR A 44 -2.85 -34.28 19.63
C THR A 44 -2.87 -33.63 18.25
N GLN A 45 -3.16 -34.38 17.20
CA GLN A 45 -3.27 -33.86 15.83
C GLN A 45 -4.44 -32.87 15.70
N ARG A 46 -5.61 -33.18 16.27
CA ARG A 46 -6.75 -32.26 16.30
C ARG A 46 -6.43 -30.99 17.07
N GLY A 47 -5.84 -31.11 18.26
CA GLY A 47 -5.43 -29.97 19.08
C GLY A 47 -4.40 -29.08 18.38
N LEU A 48 -3.39 -29.67 17.73
CA LEU A 48 -2.41 -28.95 16.92
C LEU A 48 -3.04 -28.25 15.73
N ARG A 49 -3.95 -28.93 15.00
CA ARG A 49 -4.64 -28.33 13.84
C ARG A 49 -5.52 -27.17 14.28
N TYR A 50 -6.32 -27.36 15.32
CA TYR A 50 -7.17 -26.31 15.88
C TYR A 50 -6.34 -25.10 16.34
N ALA A 51 -5.28 -25.33 17.12
CA ALA A 51 -4.41 -24.25 17.59
C ALA A 51 -3.69 -23.54 16.43
N SER A 52 -3.26 -24.27 15.39
CA SER A 52 -2.62 -23.69 14.21
C SER A 52 -3.60 -22.85 13.40
N THR A 53 -4.81 -23.33 13.15
CA THR A 53 -5.83 -22.57 12.42
C THR A 53 -6.27 -21.33 13.22
N GLU A 54 -6.52 -21.47 14.52
CA GLU A 54 -6.86 -20.33 15.39
C GLU A 54 -5.73 -19.30 15.44
N TYR A 55 -4.47 -19.76 15.46
CA TYR A 55 -3.31 -18.87 15.40
C TYR A 55 -3.26 -18.10 14.08
N LEU A 56 -3.41 -18.79 12.94
CA LEU A 56 -3.35 -18.18 11.61
C LEU A 56 -4.51 -17.18 11.39
N ASP A 57 -5.73 -17.54 11.78
CA ASP A 57 -6.93 -16.70 11.70
C ASP A 57 -6.77 -15.40 12.53
N LYS A 58 -6.34 -15.53 13.79
CA LYS A 58 -6.03 -14.36 14.62
C LYS A 58 -4.87 -13.56 14.07
N HIS A 59 -3.87 -14.21 13.48
CA HIS A 59 -2.70 -13.53 12.97
C HIS A 59 -3.04 -12.70 11.73
N ILE A 60 -3.76 -13.26 10.76
CA ILE A 60 -4.18 -12.53 9.57
C ILE A 60 -5.12 -11.38 9.92
N ASP A 61 -5.99 -11.55 10.93
CA ASP A 61 -6.80 -10.45 11.46
C ASP A 61 -5.96 -9.30 12.02
N ASN A 62 -4.92 -9.63 12.82
CA ASN A 62 -4.02 -8.61 13.37
C ASN A 62 -3.22 -7.91 12.27
N VAL A 63 -2.74 -8.66 11.27
CA VAL A 63 -2.00 -8.09 10.13
C VAL A 63 -2.91 -7.16 9.33
N ALA A 64 -4.11 -7.62 8.96
CA ALA A 64 -5.07 -6.81 8.23
C ALA A 64 -5.45 -5.54 9.02
N GLN A 65 -5.69 -5.67 10.32
CA GLN A 65 -6.00 -4.52 11.18
C GLN A 65 -4.84 -3.54 11.27
N HIS A 66 -3.60 -4.03 11.38
CA HIS A 66 -2.42 -3.16 11.41
C HIS A 66 -2.27 -2.38 10.10
N LEU A 67 -2.42 -3.06 8.96
CA LEU A 67 -2.39 -2.42 7.65
C LEU A 67 -3.50 -1.37 7.50
N SER A 68 -4.73 -1.69 7.89
CA SER A 68 -5.85 -0.74 7.87
C SER A 68 -5.55 0.47 8.74
N ILE A 69 -5.02 0.31 9.95
CA ILE A 69 -4.70 1.45 10.83
C ILE A 69 -3.65 2.39 10.22
N GLU A 70 -2.61 1.85 9.58
CA GLU A 70 -1.57 2.66 8.95
C GLU A 70 -2.12 3.43 7.74
N LEU A 71 -2.95 2.79 6.90
CA LEU A 71 -3.60 3.43 5.77
C LEU A 71 -4.64 4.48 6.22
N ASP A 72 -5.54 4.11 7.13
CA ASP A 72 -6.58 5.00 7.69
C ASP A 72 -5.95 6.24 8.31
N ARG A 73 -4.80 6.11 8.97
CA ARG A 73 -4.07 7.24 9.53
C ARG A 73 -3.56 8.18 8.44
N ALA A 74 -2.95 7.64 7.39
CA ALA A 74 -2.46 8.46 6.28
C ALA A 74 -3.62 9.15 5.54
N GLU A 75 -4.72 8.44 5.32
CA GLU A 75 -5.95 8.97 4.73
C GLU A 75 -6.55 10.08 5.60
N ALA A 76 -6.68 9.89 6.91
CA ALA A 76 -7.21 10.89 7.82
C ALA A 76 -6.33 12.15 7.88
N GLU A 77 -5.00 11.99 7.83
CA GLU A 77 -4.06 13.11 7.76
C GLU A 77 -4.20 13.87 6.43
N LEU A 78 -4.31 13.17 5.31
CA LEU A 78 -4.50 13.78 3.98
C LEU A 78 -5.84 14.49 3.90
N ALA A 79 -6.92 13.85 4.35
CA ALA A 79 -8.27 14.42 4.39
C ALA A 79 -8.30 15.69 5.26
N THR A 80 -7.64 15.67 6.42
CA THR A 80 -7.55 16.86 7.29
C THR A 80 -6.80 17.99 6.60
N PHE A 81 -5.66 17.69 5.96
CA PHE A 81 -4.88 18.71 5.26
C PHE A 81 -5.65 19.29 4.07
N ALA A 82 -6.29 18.42 3.29
CA ALA A 82 -7.14 18.84 2.19
C ALA A 82 -8.36 19.62 2.63
N ALA A 83 -8.97 19.28 3.77
CA ALA A 83 -10.06 20.07 4.33
C ALA A 83 -9.58 21.50 4.66
N ILE A 84 -8.38 21.66 5.25
CA ILE A 84 -7.78 22.98 5.49
C ILE A 84 -7.61 23.74 4.17
N GLN A 85 -7.02 23.12 3.15
CA GLN A 85 -6.81 23.78 1.86
C GLN A 85 -8.13 24.08 1.13
N GLN A 86 -9.11 23.18 1.23
CA GLN A 86 -10.44 23.38 0.66
C GLN A 86 -11.16 24.55 1.33
N GLN A 87 -11.01 24.73 2.65
CA GLN A 87 -11.52 25.92 3.35
C GLN A 87 -10.86 27.22 2.87
N ILE A 88 -9.55 27.18 2.56
CA ILE A 88 -8.86 28.34 1.96
C ILE A 88 -9.45 28.66 0.58
N ILE A 89 -9.70 27.65 -0.25
CA ILE A 89 -10.32 27.82 -1.58
C ILE A 89 -11.77 28.34 -1.47
N ASP A 90 -12.54 27.80 -0.53
CA ASP A 90 -13.96 28.14 -0.34
C ASP A 90 -14.16 29.59 0.13
N HIS A 91 -13.20 30.11 0.90
CA HIS A 91 -13.23 31.44 1.51
C HIS A 91 -12.12 32.35 0.99
N GLN A 92 -11.64 32.12 -0.23
CA GLN A 92 -10.45 32.80 -0.78
C GLN A 92 -10.58 34.34 -0.71
N GLU A 93 -11.72 34.90 -1.11
CA GLU A 93 -11.94 36.36 -1.08
C GLU A 93 -11.84 36.93 0.34
N GLU A 94 -12.35 36.21 1.35
CA GLU A 94 -12.31 36.64 2.75
C GLU A 94 -10.91 36.49 3.36
N LEU A 95 -10.18 35.45 2.94
CA LEU A 95 -8.86 35.11 3.46
C LEU A 95 -7.70 35.80 2.73
N GLN A 96 -7.94 36.42 1.57
CA GLN A 96 -6.90 37.03 0.74
C GLN A 96 -5.94 37.96 1.52
N PRO A 97 -6.41 38.85 2.44
CA PRO A 97 -5.49 39.69 3.22
C PRO A 97 -4.51 38.90 4.10
N VAL A 98 -4.93 37.70 4.57
CA VAL A 98 -4.09 36.79 5.35
C VAL A 98 -3.09 36.08 4.44
N LEU A 99 -3.54 35.62 3.26
CA LEU A 99 -2.68 34.97 2.27
C LEU A 99 -1.60 35.93 1.76
N ASP A 100 -1.97 37.17 1.42
CA ASP A 100 -1.05 38.23 1.00
C ASP A 100 -0.01 38.57 2.08
N ALA A 101 -0.42 38.53 3.35
CA ALA A 101 0.48 38.77 4.47
C ALA A 101 1.43 37.58 4.68
N ALA A 102 0.94 36.35 4.51
CA ALA A 102 1.74 35.13 4.57
C ALA A 102 2.81 35.12 3.47
N ALA A 103 2.44 35.37 2.21
CA ALA A 103 3.36 35.41 1.08
C ALA A 103 4.48 36.46 1.20
N LYS A 104 4.29 37.49 2.04
CA LYS A 104 5.30 38.53 2.33
C LYS A 104 6.14 38.23 3.57
N ALA A 105 5.76 37.25 4.38
CA ALA A 105 6.47 36.91 5.60
C ALA A 105 7.80 36.21 5.26
N PRO A 106 8.94 36.61 5.84
CA PRO A 106 10.25 36.04 5.48
C PRO A 106 10.37 34.52 5.59
N MET A 107 9.55 33.87 6.43
CA MET A 107 9.54 32.42 6.61
C MET A 107 8.74 31.67 5.54
N LEU A 108 7.74 32.32 4.94
CA LEU A 108 6.74 31.69 4.06
C LEU A 108 6.80 32.24 2.62
N LYS A 109 7.67 33.23 2.39
CA LYS A 109 7.84 33.83 1.08
C LYS A 109 8.70 32.91 0.22
N ASP A 110 8.10 32.42 -0.86
CA ASP A 110 8.81 31.64 -1.87
C ASP A 110 9.73 32.54 -2.71
N ASN A 111 11.01 32.18 -2.84
CA ASN A 111 11.98 32.91 -3.67
C ASN A 111 12.40 32.03 -4.86
N LEU A 112 11.55 32.01 -5.88
CA LEU A 112 11.80 31.25 -7.10
C LEU A 112 12.92 31.86 -7.94
N VAL A 113 13.81 31.00 -8.43
CA VAL A 113 14.91 31.35 -9.33
C VAL A 113 14.71 30.63 -10.66
N PHE A 114 14.75 31.39 -11.76
CA PHE A 114 14.65 30.84 -13.11
C PHE A 114 15.95 30.14 -13.53
N ASP A 115 15.85 28.89 -13.96
CA ASP A 115 16.92 28.13 -14.57
C ASP A 115 16.84 28.23 -16.11
N PRO A 116 17.83 28.87 -16.78
CA PRO A 116 17.80 29.06 -18.22
C PRO A 116 18.12 27.78 -19.01
N LYS A 117 18.69 26.74 -18.41
CA LYS A 117 18.95 25.47 -19.08
C LYS A 117 17.70 24.58 -19.07
N GLY A 118 17.05 24.47 -17.92
CA GLY A 118 15.83 23.68 -17.73
C GLY A 118 14.56 24.40 -18.16
N GLN A 119 14.59 25.74 -18.27
CA GLN A 119 13.45 26.60 -18.60
C GLN A 119 12.29 26.46 -17.59
N TRP A 120 12.62 26.40 -16.31
CA TRP A 120 11.67 26.35 -15.19
C TRP A 120 12.13 27.28 -14.08
N SER A 121 11.25 27.62 -13.15
CA SER A 121 11.62 28.38 -11.93
C SER A 121 11.37 27.52 -10.72
N GLN A 122 12.31 27.51 -9.77
CA GLN A 122 12.19 26.75 -8.53
C GLN A 122 12.73 27.53 -7.34
N THR A 123 12.18 27.29 -6.15
CA THR A 123 12.80 27.73 -4.90
C THR A 123 14.12 26.99 -4.63
N GLY A 124 14.97 27.59 -3.81
CA GLY A 124 16.24 26.99 -3.38
C GLY A 124 16.10 26.10 -2.15
N ASP A 125 17.11 25.26 -1.90
CA ASP A 125 17.14 24.23 -0.84
C ASP A 125 17.00 24.74 0.61
N ALA A 126 17.07 26.07 0.82
CA ALA A 126 16.95 26.67 2.14
C ALA A 126 15.50 26.89 2.59
N GLU A 127 14.54 26.78 1.67
CA GLU A 127 13.13 27.01 1.95
C GLU A 127 12.45 25.76 2.54
N PRO A 128 11.36 25.91 3.33
CA PRO A 128 10.72 24.78 3.99
C PRO A 128 10.15 23.76 2.99
N THR A 129 9.65 24.24 1.85
CA THR A 129 9.14 23.43 0.75
C THR A 129 9.81 23.84 -0.57
N THR A 130 9.85 22.91 -1.53
CA THR A 130 10.22 23.24 -2.90
C THR A 130 8.97 23.71 -3.63
N VAL A 131 8.97 24.90 -4.22
CA VAL A 131 7.96 25.31 -5.21
C VAL A 131 8.60 25.31 -6.59
N THR A 132 7.93 24.67 -7.55
CA THR A 132 8.37 24.57 -8.94
C THR A 132 7.29 25.10 -9.88
N ALA A 133 7.63 26.11 -10.67
CA ALA A 133 6.85 26.57 -11.80
C ALA A 133 7.49 26.07 -13.10
N TRP A 134 6.73 25.32 -13.89
CA TRP A 134 7.17 24.75 -15.17
C TRP A 134 7.25 25.80 -16.28
N GLY A 135 7.96 25.50 -17.36
CA GLY A 135 8.22 26.41 -18.48
C GLY A 135 6.96 26.92 -19.17
N TYR A 136 5.92 26.10 -19.28
CA TYR A 136 4.62 26.50 -19.83
C TYR A 136 3.82 27.46 -18.91
N LEU A 137 4.27 27.67 -17.67
CA LEU A 137 3.71 28.62 -16.70
C LEU A 137 4.42 29.98 -16.69
N HIS A 138 5.35 30.19 -17.62
CA HIS A 138 6.04 31.46 -17.80
C HIS A 138 5.46 32.24 -18.98
N GLU A 139 5.65 33.56 -18.94
CA GLU A 139 5.40 34.42 -20.08
C GLU A 139 6.28 34.01 -21.27
N PRO A 140 5.80 34.21 -22.52
CA PRO A 140 6.63 34.03 -23.69
C PRO A 140 7.93 34.85 -23.57
N PRO A 141 9.07 34.32 -24.02
CA PRO A 141 10.33 35.06 -23.96
C PRO A 141 10.25 36.32 -24.84
N GLU A 142 10.67 37.47 -24.30
CA GLU A 142 10.78 38.72 -25.06
C GLU A 142 11.93 38.66 -26.09
N ALA A 143 13.03 37.98 -25.74
CA ALA A 143 14.10 37.59 -26.65
C ALA A 143 14.67 36.20 -26.34
N GLU A 144 15.32 35.59 -27.35
CA GLU A 144 15.94 34.26 -27.22
C GLU A 144 17.08 34.29 -26.17
N GLY A 145 16.95 33.50 -25.11
CA GLY A 145 17.94 33.40 -24.03
C GLY A 145 17.68 34.29 -22.81
N GLU A 146 16.56 35.02 -22.76
CA GLU A 146 16.18 35.82 -21.58
C GLU A 146 15.45 35.02 -20.50
N ALA A 147 15.57 35.48 -19.26
CA ALA A 147 14.82 34.96 -18.13
C ALA A 147 13.33 35.25 -18.36
N ARG A 148 12.50 34.22 -18.20
CA ARG A 148 11.05 34.37 -18.39
C ARG A 148 10.42 34.70 -17.04
N ALA A 149 9.54 35.69 -17.01
CA ALA A 149 8.72 35.95 -15.83
C ALA A 149 7.67 34.83 -15.68
N ILE A 150 7.37 34.43 -14.45
CA ILE A 150 6.20 33.59 -14.17
C ILE A 150 4.95 34.41 -14.49
N ARG A 151 3.94 33.82 -15.13
CA ARG A 151 2.69 34.52 -15.41
C ARG A 151 2.04 35.03 -14.12
N GLU A 152 1.42 36.21 -14.16
CA GLU A 152 0.85 36.86 -12.97
C GLU A 152 -0.19 35.97 -12.25
N ASP A 153 -1.02 35.26 -13.01
CA ASP A 153 -2.05 34.35 -12.48
C ASP A 153 -1.46 33.13 -11.75
N VAL A 154 -0.27 32.70 -12.14
CA VAL A 154 0.50 31.61 -11.53
C VAL A 154 1.25 32.11 -10.30
N ALA A 155 1.88 33.28 -10.37
CA ALA A 155 2.57 33.89 -9.24
C ALA A 155 1.61 34.12 -8.06
N GLN A 156 0.41 34.65 -8.33
CA GLN A 156 -0.63 34.79 -7.31
C GLN A 156 -1.07 33.43 -6.74
N ALA A 157 -1.20 32.39 -7.59
CA ALA A 157 -1.56 31.06 -7.12
C ALA A 157 -0.48 30.42 -6.23
N ILE A 158 0.79 30.70 -6.49
CA ILE A 158 1.90 30.30 -5.62
C ILE A 158 1.78 31.02 -4.27
N ASP A 159 1.60 32.35 -4.29
CA ASP A 159 1.44 33.17 -3.09
C ASP A 159 0.25 32.73 -2.22
N ASP A 160 -0.88 32.36 -2.86
CA ASP A 160 -2.07 31.84 -2.19
C ASP A 160 -1.82 30.50 -1.45
N THR A 161 -0.69 29.83 -1.72
CA THR A 161 -0.26 28.59 -1.04
C THR A 161 0.89 28.80 -0.05
N ALA A 162 1.34 30.03 0.21
CA ALA A 162 2.46 30.32 1.12
C ALA A 162 2.31 29.71 2.52
N LEU A 163 1.07 29.57 3.04
CA LEU A 163 0.82 28.91 4.33
C LEU A 163 1.25 27.43 4.35
N MET A 164 1.40 26.77 3.20
CA MET A 164 1.88 25.39 3.11
C MET A 164 3.33 25.23 3.58
N ASP A 165 4.16 26.29 3.55
CA ASP A 165 5.50 26.27 4.17
C ASP A 165 5.46 26.10 5.68
N LEU A 166 4.33 26.40 6.32
CA LEU A 166 4.08 26.10 7.72
C LEU A 166 3.44 24.70 7.90
N LEU A 167 2.45 24.39 7.08
CA LEU A 167 1.61 23.19 7.25
C LEU A 167 2.32 21.90 6.84
N MET A 168 2.93 21.87 5.65
CA MET A 168 3.56 20.64 5.13
C MET A 168 4.69 20.14 6.04
N PRO A 169 5.61 20.98 6.55
CA PRO A 169 6.63 20.50 7.49
C PRO A 169 6.06 19.99 8.81
N ALA A 170 4.98 20.61 9.31
CA ALA A 170 4.34 20.15 10.54
C ALA A 170 3.71 18.76 10.36
N ILE A 171 2.98 18.55 9.26
CA ILE A 171 2.34 17.27 8.92
C ILE A 171 3.40 16.21 8.61
N GLY A 172 4.45 16.57 7.87
CA GLY A 172 5.50 15.64 7.46
C GLY A 172 6.40 15.19 8.60
N ARG A 173 6.70 16.06 9.57
CA ARG A 173 7.58 15.73 10.71
C ARG A 173 6.87 15.08 11.90
N HIS A 174 5.57 15.31 12.05
CA HIS A 174 4.81 14.87 13.23
C HIS A 174 3.68 13.88 12.92
N GLY A 175 3.28 13.74 11.66
CA GLY A 175 2.27 12.77 11.22
C GLY A 175 2.84 11.37 10.99
N SER A 176 2.08 10.57 10.25
CA SER A 176 2.49 9.29 9.66
C SER A 176 3.81 9.42 8.89
N ARG A 177 4.57 8.33 8.77
CA ARG A 177 5.81 8.33 8.00
C ARG A 177 5.48 8.38 6.51
N LYS A 178 5.98 9.42 5.83
CA LYS A 178 5.75 9.66 4.40
C LYS A 178 7.10 9.92 3.75
N LEU A 179 7.23 9.56 2.49
CA LEU A 179 8.37 9.95 1.68
C LEU A 179 8.26 11.42 1.30
N GLN A 180 7.10 11.81 0.75
CA GLN A 180 6.82 13.15 0.27
C GLN A 180 5.37 13.56 0.55
N ILE A 181 5.17 14.84 0.74
CA ILE A 181 3.89 15.54 0.73
C ILE A 181 3.98 16.56 -0.40
N TYR A 182 2.94 16.65 -1.22
CA TYR A 182 2.93 17.65 -2.27
C TYR A 182 1.56 18.21 -2.56
N TYR A 183 1.58 19.40 -3.14
CA TYR A 183 0.43 20.09 -3.71
C TYR A 183 0.73 20.36 -5.17
N VAL A 184 -0.27 20.14 -6.04
CA VAL A 184 -0.19 20.57 -7.43
C VAL A 184 -1.45 21.35 -7.77
N GLY A 185 -1.26 22.53 -8.38
CA GLY A 185 -2.35 23.41 -8.78
C GLY A 185 -3.28 22.83 -9.86
N PRO A 186 -4.35 23.55 -10.24
CA PRO A 186 -5.23 23.13 -11.33
C PRO A 186 -4.48 23.09 -12.67
N LYS A 187 -5.01 22.40 -13.69
CA LYS A 187 -4.34 22.19 -15.00
C LYS A 187 -3.74 23.47 -15.61
N GLU A 188 -4.46 24.58 -15.53
CA GLU A 188 -4.05 25.85 -16.13
C GLU A 188 -2.86 26.49 -15.40
N ARG A 189 -2.66 26.14 -14.12
CA ARG A 189 -1.66 26.69 -13.20
C ARG A 189 -1.02 25.57 -12.37
N ALA A 190 -0.65 24.48 -13.03
CA ALA A 190 -0.18 23.26 -12.36
C ALA A 190 1.28 23.38 -11.89
N PHE A 191 1.58 24.36 -11.03
CA PHE A 191 2.83 24.41 -10.30
C PHE A 191 2.82 23.34 -9.20
N ALA A 192 4.01 22.92 -8.77
CA ALA A 192 4.20 21.90 -7.76
C ALA A 192 4.79 22.51 -6.48
N ARG A 193 4.30 22.10 -5.31
CA ARG A 193 4.91 22.38 -4.00
C ARG A 193 5.18 21.08 -3.26
N PHE A 194 6.42 20.82 -2.82
CA PHE A 194 6.86 19.55 -2.25
C PHE A 194 7.54 19.71 -0.89
N PHE A 195 7.24 18.79 0.03
CA PHE A 195 7.93 18.61 1.30
C PHE A 195 8.36 17.13 1.46
N PRO A 196 9.59 16.83 1.92
CA PRO A 196 10.69 17.77 2.16
C PRO A 196 11.13 18.49 0.88
N ALA A 197 11.83 19.62 1.03
CA ALA A 197 12.40 20.32 -0.11
C ALA A 197 13.39 19.39 -0.86
N VAL A 198 13.17 19.25 -2.16
CA VAL A 198 13.96 18.45 -3.10
C VAL A 198 14.20 19.26 -4.39
N PRO A 199 15.31 19.05 -5.12
CA PRO A 199 15.53 19.69 -6.41
C PRO A 199 14.69 19.00 -7.51
N LEU A 200 13.37 19.15 -7.42
CA LEU A 200 12.39 18.42 -8.22
C LEU A 200 12.64 18.60 -9.72
N ALA A 201 12.67 19.84 -10.19
CA ALA A 201 12.76 20.13 -11.62
C ALA A 201 14.07 19.63 -12.24
N GLN A 202 15.18 19.82 -11.53
CA GLN A 202 16.49 19.30 -11.94
C GLN A 202 16.49 17.76 -11.98
N THR A 203 15.85 17.11 -11.00
CA THR A 203 15.75 15.65 -10.96
C THR A 203 14.94 15.12 -12.15
N LEU A 204 13.85 15.81 -12.50
CA LEU A 204 13.02 15.45 -13.64
C LEU A 204 13.69 15.74 -14.99
N ASP A 205 14.51 16.79 -15.11
CA ASP A 205 15.34 17.01 -16.30
C ASP A 205 16.25 15.81 -16.63
N GLU A 206 16.71 15.08 -15.60
CA GLU A 206 17.56 13.90 -15.74
C GLU A 206 16.76 12.61 -15.97
N LYS A 207 15.63 12.44 -15.26
CA LYS A 207 14.91 11.17 -15.18
C LYS A 207 13.69 11.07 -16.09
N ASP A 208 13.07 12.20 -16.44
CA ASP A 208 11.87 12.23 -17.27
C ASP A 208 11.92 13.39 -18.29
N PRO A 209 12.75 13.24 -19.35
CA PRO A 209 12.87 14.25 -20.39
C PRO A 209 11.53 14.48 -21.10
N GLY A 210 10.98 15.69 -20.98
CA GLY A 210 9.67 16.05 -21.53
C GLY A 210 8.71 16.65 -20.50
N HIS A 211 8.97 16.42 -19.21
CA HIS A 211 8.13 16.91 -18.10
C HIS A 211 7.75 18.39 -18.18
N ASN A 212 8.65 19.22 -18.74
CA ASN A 212 8.50 20.66 -18.80
C ASN A 212 7.75 21.19 -20.04
N GLY A 213 7.39 20.30 -20.98
CA GLY A 213 6.76 20.64 -22.25
C GLY A 213 5.24 20.42 -22.29
N GLU A 214 4.70 19.70 -21.32
CA GLU A 214 3.28 19.33 -21.23
C GLU A 214 2.72 19.72 -19.85
N VAL A 215 1.39 19.82 -19.74
CA VAL A 215 0.75 20.09 -18.44
C VAL A 215 1.06 18.94 -17.49
N PHE A 216 1.54 19.25 -16.27
CA PHE A 216 1.94 18.28 -15.24
C PHE A 216 0.96 17.09 -15.11
N TRP A 217 -0.34 17.38 -15.00
CA TRP A 217 -1.37 16.35 -14.85
C TRP A 217 -1.46 15.43 -16.07
N ASP A 218 -1.29 15.97 -17.27
CA ASP A 218 -1.39 15.20 -18.51
C ASP A 218 -0.14 14.36 -18.75
N HIS A 219 1.04 14.85 -18.33
CA HIS A 219 2.31 14.14 -18.44
C HIS A 219 2.43 12.99 -17.43
N PHE A 220 2.25 13.28 -16.13
CA PHE A 220 2.48 12.30 -15.06
C PHE A 220 1.26 11.43 -14.75
N PHE A 221 0.05 11.99 -14.89
CA PHE A 221 -1.18 11.33 -14.45
C PHE A 221 -2.30 11.43 -15.51
N PRO A 222 -2.05 10.98 -16.75
CA PRO A 222 -2.95 11.19 -17.87
C PRO A 222 -4.36 10.68 -17.58
N SER A 223 -5.38 11.53 -17.78
CA SER A 223 -6.80 11.22 -17.54
C SER A 223 -7.23 11.14 -16.06
N LEU A 224 -6.33 11.34 -15.08
CA LEU A 224 -6.71 11.31 -13.66
C LEU A 224 -7.68 12.44 -13.31
N VAL A 225 -7.41 13.65 -13.80
CA VAL A 225 -8.26 14.83 -13.55
C VAL A 225 -9.63 14.64 -14.20
N GLU A 226 -9.69 14.06 -15.39
CA GLU A 226 -10.94 13.68 -16.06
C GLU A 226 -11.73 12.67 -15.21
N GLY A 227 -11.04 11.67 -14.64
CA GLY A 227 -11.64 10.71 -13.73
C GLY A 227 -12.23 11.35 -12.48
N TRP A 228 -11.53 12.29 -11.84
CA TRP A 228 -12.11 13.07 -10.74
C TRP A 228 -13.26 13.93 -11.22
N THR A 229 -13.13 14.58 -12.38
CA THR A 229 -14.15 15.48 -12.91
C THR A 229 -15.43 14.74 -13.26
N SER A 230 -15.36 13.44 -13.60
CA SER A 230 -16.54 12.58 -13.77
C SER A 230 -17.40 12.51 -12.50
N TRP A 231 -16.81 12.76 -11.33
CA TRP A 231 -17.55 12.79 -10.07
C TRP A 231 -18.42 14.03 -9.96
N VAL A 232 -18.05 15.16 -10.59
CA VAL A 232 -18.80 16.44 -10.55
C VAL A 232 -20.29 16.20 -10.82
N GLY A 233 -21.13 16.67 -9.88
CA GLY A 233 -22.59 16.42 -9.89
C GLY A 233 -23.07 15.21 -9.08
N HIS A 234 -22.18 14.34 -8.59
CA HIS A 234 -22.51 13.22 -7.71
C HIS A 234 -22.44 13.65 -6.24
N LYS A 235 -23.56 14.18 -5.73
CA LYS A 235 -23.66 14.76 -4.38
C LYS A 235 -23.06 13.88 -3.28
N GLU A 236 -23.30 12.57 -3.32
CA GLU A 236 -22.81 11.61 -2.32
C GLU A 236 -21.27 11.48 -2.29
N ARG A 237 -20.58 11.67 -3.43
CA ARG A 237 -19.10 11.65 -3.49
C ARG A 237 -18.49 12.96 -3.00
N PHE A 238 -19.21 14.08 -3.11
CA PHE A 238 -18.73 15.40 -2.65
C PHE A 238 -19.04 15.71 -1.20
N GLU A 239 -20.01 15.03 -0.59
CA GLU A 239 -20.38 15.26 0.81
C GLU A 239 -19.33 14.74 1.80
N ASP A 240 -18.48 13.79 1.39
CA ASP A 240 -17.39 13.27 2.21
C ASP A 240 -16.05 13.37 1.47
N LEU A 241 -15.21 14.34 1.85
CA LEU A 241 -13.89 14.53 1.26
C LEU A 241 -13.00 13.30 1.46
N ALA A 242 -13.10 12.58 2.59
CA ALA A 242 -12.28 11.39 2.82
C ALA A 242 -12.59 10.28 1.79
N ARG A 243 -13.81 10.25 1.26
CA ARG A 243 -14.22 9.30 0.20
C ARG A 243 -13.76 9.69 -1.19
N GLN A 244 -13.06 10.81 -1.36
CA GLN A 244 -12.47 11.23 -2.64
C GLN A 244 -10.98 10.87 -2.75
N ILE A 245 -10.39 10.36 -1.66
CA ILE A 245 -9.00 9.93 -1.68
C ILE A 245 -8.86 8.83 -2.72
N THR A 246 -7.90 9.01 -3.61
CA THR A 246 -7.61 8.13 -4.74
C THR A 246 -6.19 7.61 -4.61
N PHE A 247 -6.05 6.29 -4.59
CA PHE A 247 -4.78 5.60 -4.53
C PHE A 247 -4.24 5.34 -5.94
N LEU A 248 -2.94 5.47 -6.10
CA LEU A 248 -2.22 4.96 -7.26
C LEU A 248 -1.77 3.52 -6.99
N SER A 249 -1.69 2.74 -8.06
CA SER A 249 -1.06 1.42 -7.98
C SER A 249 0.41 1.59 -7.54
N PRO A 250 0.94 0.68 -6.69
CA PRO A 250 2.31 0.74 -6.21
C PRO A 250 3.33 0.88 -7.34
N TYR A 251 4.31 1.76 -7.13
CA TYR A 251 5.33 2.05 -8.14
C TYR A 251 6.67 2.42 -7.51
N ASP A 252 7.76 2.31 -8.27
CA ASP A 252 9.10 2.71 -7.82
C ASP A 252 9.23 4.23 -7.85
N ASP A 253 9.55 4.82 -6.70
CA ASP A 253 9.82 6.25 -6.60
C ASP A 253 10.99 6.65 -7.51
N ALA A 254 10.72 7.59 -8.43
CA ALA A 254 11.72 8.16 -9.31
C ALA A 254 12.87 8.81 -8.54
N ALA A 255 12.67 9.29 -7.30
CA ALA A 255 13.71 9.87 -6.46
C ALA A 255 14.55 8.84 -5.67
N GLY A 256 14.25 7.54 -5.75
CA GLY A 256 15.05 6.45 -5.16
C GLY A 256 14.61 5.99 -3.77
N GLY A 257 13.39 6.32 -3.34
CA GLY A 257 12.79 5.92 -2.05
C GLY A 257 12.30 4.48 -1.96
N GLY A 258 12.36 3.70 -3.05
CA GLY A 258 11.81 2.34 -3.13
C GLY A 258 10.34 2.31 -3.55
N PRO A 259 9.62 1.19 -3.36
CA PRO A 259 8.20 1.08 -3.67
C PRO A 259 7.38 2.04 -2.82
N ILE A 260 6.56 2.85 -3.47
CA ILE A 260 5.62 3.77 -2.83
C ILE A 260 4.20 3.54 -3.31
N ILE A 261 3.25 4.01 -2.50
CA ILE A 261 1.89 4.30 -2.93
C ILE A 261 1.66 5.79 -2.81
N THR A 262 0.96 6.33 -3.79
CA THR A 262 0.53 7.72 -3.76
C THR A 262 -0.94 7.79 -3.46
N LEU A 263 -1.30 8.63 -2.50
CA LEU A 263 -2.67 9.00 -2.19
C LEU A 263 -2.88 10.42 -2.66
N PHE A 264 -3.86 10.63 -3.53
CA PHE A 264 -4.31 11.94 -3.94
C PHE A 264 -5.66 12.29 -3.35
N GLN A 265 -5.80 13.55 -2.96
CA GLN A 265 -7.07 14.15 -2.62
C GLN A 265 -7.32 15.34 -3.56
N PRO A 266 -8.31 15.25 -4.48
CA PRO A 266 -8.66 16.36 -5.34
C PRO A 266 -9.28 17.50 -4.53
N LEU A 267 -8.97 18.71 -4.94
CA LEU A 267 -9.53 19.95 -4.43
C LEU A 267 -10.43 20.55 -5.51
N TRP A 268 -11.45 21.27 -5.08
CA TRP A 268 -12.49 21.78 -5.96
C TRP A 268 -12.67 23.27 -5.79
N SER A 269 -13.14 23.94 -6.83
CA SER A 269 -13.60 25.32 -6.72
C SER A 269 -14.70 25.46 -5.65
N ALA A 270 -14.90 26.67 -5.13
CA ALA A 270 -15.88 26.95 -4.08
C ALA A 270 -17.30 26.47 -4.43
N ASP A 271 -17.67 26.53 -5.71
CA ASP A 271 -18.95 26.08 -6.25
C ASP A 271 -18.99 24.57 -6.59
N ARG A 272 -17.90 23.83 -6.37
CA ARG A 272 -17.74 22.39 -6.64
C ARG A 272 -17.94 22.00 -8.11
N THR A 273 -17.61 22.89 -9.04
CA THR A 273 -17.78 22.63 -10.49
C THR A 273 -16.48 22.37 -11.24
N ARG A 274 -15.33 22.77 -10.68
CA ARG A 274 -14.03 22.68 -11.37
C ARG A 274 -12.96 22.15 -10.43
N PHE A 275 -12.04 21.38 -11.00
CA PHE A 275 -10.83 20.94 -10.32
C PHE A 275 -9.94 22.14 -9.97
N ALA A 276 -9.46 22.20 -8.72
CA ALA A 276 -8.68 23.31 -8.18
C ALA A 276 -7.25 22.90 -7.77
N GLY A 277 -6.82 21.70 -8.19
CA GLY A 277 -5.55 21.09 -7.78
C GLY A 277 -5.77 19.87 -6.89
N ALA A 278 -4.69 19.28 -6.39
CA ALA A 278 -4.77 18.16 -5.47
C ALA A 278 -3.62 18.18 -4.48
N LEU A 279 -3.83 17.52 -3.34
CA LEU A 279 -2.78 17.17 -2.40
C LEU A 279 -2.42 15.70 -2.57
N GLY A 280 -1.12 15.41 -2.54
CA GLY A 280 -0.55 14.08 -2.67
C GLY A 280 0.29 13.70 -1.46
N PHE A 281 0.14 12.49 -0.96
CA PHE A 281 1.08 11.86 -0.04
C PHE A 281 1.70 10.64 -0.71
N ASP A 282 3.02 10.58 -0.71
CA ASP A 282 3.75 9.36 -1.06
C ASP A 282 4.11 8.62 0.22
N LEU A 283 3.53 7.43 0.39
CA LEU A 283 3.81 6.56 1.52
C LEU A 283 4.83 5.51 1.10
N THR A 284 5.89 5.38 1.89
CA THR A 284 6.84 4.29 1.71
C THR A 284 6.16 2.99 2.03
N LEU A 285 6.10 2.07 1.06
CA LEU A 285 5.63 0.73 1.34
C LEU A 285 6.61 -0.06 2.20
N THR A 286 7.85 0.40 2.39
CA THR A 286 8.86 -0.29 3.20
C THR A 286 8.35 -0.65 4.60
N GLY A 287 7.59 0.21 5.29
CA GLY A 287 7.03 -0.16 6.60
C GLY A 287 6.00 -1.29 6.54
N ILE A 288 5.17 -1.29 5.50
CA ILE A 288 4.16 -2.32 5.23
C ILE A 288 4.84 -3.62 4.76
N ILE A 289 5.82 -3.51 3.85
CA ILE A 289 6.61 -4.60 3.31
C ILE A 289 7.45 -5.24 4.41
N ASP A 290 8.20 -4.46 5.20
CA ASP A 290 9.01 -4.96 6.31
C ASP A 290 8.12 -5.72 7.30
N TYR A 291 6.94 -5.19 7.65
CA TYR A 291 6.01 -5.90 8.51
C TYR A 291 5.54 -7.23 7.89
N VAL A 292 5.12 -7.23 6.63
CA VAL A 292 4.68 -8.44 5.90
C VAL A 292 5.83 -9.44 5.68
N GLU A 293 7.05 -8.98 5.47
CA GLU A 293 8.24 -9.80 5.27
C GLU A 293 8.80 -10.37 6.58
N GLU A 294 8.68 -9.62 7.68
CA GLU A 294 9.07 -10.03 9.03
C GLU A 294 8.06 -10.99 9.68
N VAL A 295 6.83 -11.08 9.13
CA VAL A 295 5.84 -12.08 9.52
C VAL A 295 6.39 -13.49 9.23
N LYS A 296 7.04 -14.06 10.25
CA LYS A 296 7.49 -15.45 10.28
C LYS A 296 6.40 -16.32 10.86
N LEU A 297 5.54 -16.83 9.98
CA LEU A 297 4.62 -17.91 10.30
C LEU A 297 5.42 -19.22 10.42
N PHE A 298 5.91 -19.50 11.63
CA PHE A 298 6.80 -20.63 11.90
C PHE A 298 8.10 -20.56 11.06
N GLU A 299 8.80 -21.68 10.86
CA GLU A 299 10.07 -21.68 10.11
C GLU A 299 9.88 -21.53 8.59
N SER A 300 8.69 -21.82 8.06
CA SER A 300 8.49 -21.97 6.62
C SER A 300 7.50 -21.02 5.97
N GLY A 301 6.67 -20.33 6.74
CA GLY A 301 5.64 -19.42 6.22
C GLY A 301 6.17 -18.02 5.87
N PHE A 302 5.33 -17.26 5.19
CA PHE A 302 5.55 -15.88 4.75
C PHE A 302 4.18 -15.22 4.53
N ALA A 303 4.12 -13.90 4.51
CA ALA A 303 2.94 -13.15 4.08
C ALA A 303 3.21 -12.42 2.76
N PHE A 304 2.14 -11.99 2.10
CA PHE A 304 2.20 -11.15 0.91
C PHE A 304 1.01 -10.19 0.86
N LEU A 305 1.12 -9.11 0.09
CA LEU A 305 0.02 -8.19 -0.17
C LEU A 305 -0.20 -8.08 -1.68
N ALA A 306 -1.46 -8.24 -2.09
CA ALA A 306 -1.86 -8.24 -3.49
C ALA A 306 -3.04 -7.29 -3.76
N GLN A 307 -3.07 -6.73 -4.96
CA GLN A 307 -4.24 -6.07 -5.52
C GLN A 307 -5.30 -7.12 -5.92
N ASP A 308 -6.56 -6.70 -6.04
CA ASP A 308 -7.69 -7.54 -6.47
C ASP A 308 -7.49 -8.19 -7.85
N ASN A 309 -6.72 -7.56 -8.74
CA ASN A 309 -6.30 -8.12 -10.03
C ASN A 309 -5.21 -9.20 -9.90
N GLY A 310 -4.76 -9.51 -8.68
CA GLY A 310 -3.74 -10.51 -8.38
C GLY A 310 -2.30 -10.03 -8.53
N ASN A 311 -2.06 -8.72 -8.68
CA ASN A 311 -0.71 -8.16 -8.67
C ASN A 311 -0.16 -8.09 -7.24
N VAL A 312 0.97 -8.75 -6.99
CA VAL A 312 1.66 -8.81 -5.69
C VAL A 312 2.71 -7.71 -5.63
N PHE A 313 2.64 -6.87 -4.61
CA PHE A 313 3.54 -5.72 -4.47
C PHE A 313 4.30 -5.67 -3.13
N ALA A 314 3.95 -6.55 -2.18
CA ALA A 314 4.74 -6.79 -0.98
C ALA A 314 4.89 -8.29 -0.75
N ILE A 315 6.10 -8.83 -0.80
CA ILE A 315 6.39 -10.25 -0.52
C ILE A 315 7.90 -10.47 -0.36
N SER A 316 8.28 -11.32 0.60
CA SER A 316 9.69 -11.71 0.75
C SER A 316 10.23 -12.48 -0.46
N GLU A 317 11.55 -12.45 -0.68
CA GLU A 317 12.21 -13.23 -1.77
C GLU A 317 11.91 -14.75 -1.65
N ARG A 318 11.78 -15.27 -0.42
CA ARG A 318 11.38 -16.65 -0.18
C ARG A 318 9.93 -16.89 -0.62
N GLY A 319 9.03 -15.98 -0.25
CA GLY A 319 7.62 -16.03 -0.65
C GLY A 319 7.46 -15.98 -2.16
N SER A 320 8.13 -15.03 -2.83
CA SER A 320 8.10 -14.89 -4.29
C SER A 320 8.52 -16.17 -5.01
N ARG A 321 9.62 -16.80 -4.56
CA ARG A 321 10.05 -18.11 -5.10
C ARG A 321 9.07 -19.23 -4.81
N THR A 322 8.50 -19.27 -3.60
CA THR A 322 7.53 -20.32 -3.20
C THR A 322 6.22 -20.20 -3.98
N LEU A 323 5.78 -18.97 -4.24
CA LEU A 323 4.60 -18.68 -5.07
C LEU A 323 4.90 -18.75 -6.57
N GLY A 324 6.15 -18.97 -7.00
CA GLY A 324 6.53 -19.06 -8.40
C GLY A 324 6.30 -17.77 -9.19
N LEU A 325 6.45 -16.60 -8.56
CA LEU A 325 6.24 -15.31 -9.19
C LEU A 325 7.42 -14.93 -10.08
N SER A 326 7.12 -14.27 -11.20
CA SER A 326 8.12 -13.68 -12.09
C SER A 326 7.93 -12.16 -12.11
N THR A 327 8.96 -11.41 -11.72
CA THR A 327 8.96 -9.95 -11.84
C THR A 327 9.17 -9.56 -13.30
N THR A 328 8.24 -8.78 -13.83
CA THR A 328 8.43 -8.08 -15.10
C THR A 328 8.52 -6.60 -14.76
N SER A 329 9.61 -5.92 -15.10
CA SER A 329 9.64 -4.46 -15.06
C SER A 329 8.97 -3.96 -16.35
N SER A 330 7.83 -3.30 -16.25
CA SER A 330 7.25 -2.57 -17.38
C SER A 330 7.61 -1.09 -17.28
N GLU A 331 8.24 -0.56 -18.33
CA GLU A 331 8.42 0.87 -18.53
C GLU A 331 7.08 1.44 -19.05
N GLY A 332 6.44 2.33 -18.30
CA GLY A 332 5.24 3.02 -18.79
C GLY A 332 5.05 4.36 -18.09
N GLY A 333 5.21 5.46 -18.83
CA GLY A 333 4.82 6.81 -18.41
C GLY A 333 5.55 7.36 -17.18
N GLY A 334 6.87 7.52 -17.26
CA GLY A 334 7.67 8.21 -16.23
C GLY A 334 7.91 7.44 -14.93
N VAL A 335 7.25 6.28 -14.73
CA VAL A 335 7.31 5.52 -13.47
C VAL A 335 7.40 3.99 -13.71
N SER A 336 8.28 3.29 -12.99
CA SER A 336 8.43 1.83 -13.10
C SER A 336 7.44 1.10 -12.17
N ARG A 337 6.69 0.13 -12.71
CA ARG A 337 5.66 -0.63 -11.96
C ARG A 337 6.16 -2.03 -11.55
N TYR A 338 5.74 -2.47 -10.35
CA TYR A 338 5.92 -3.86 -9.91
C TYR A 338 4.84 -4.75 -10.56
N ASP A 339 5.17 -5.44 -11.65
CA ASP A 339 4.27 -6.41 -12.28
C ASP A 339 4.64 -7.84 -11.87
N GLN A 340 4.02 -8.33 -10.79
CA GLN A 340 4.15 -9.71 -10.28
C GLN A 340 2.76 -10.30 -10.06
N PHE A 341 2.18 -10.92 -11.10
CA PHE A 341 0.81 -11.41 -11.04
C PHE A 341 0.72 -12.87 -10.58
N LEU A 342 -0.15 -13.17 -9.61
CA LEU A 342 -0.50 -14.54 -9.19
C LEU A 342 -0.94 -15.40 -10.38
N GLY A 343 -1.75 -14.82 -11.29
CA GLY A 343 -2.22 -15.47 -12.52
C GLY A 343 -1.13 -15.79 -13.56
N LYS A 344 0.12 -15.35 -13.33
CA LYS A 344 1.29 -15.68 -14.16
C LYS A 344 2.28 -16.62 -13.47
N SER A 345 1.93 -17.11 -12.27
CA SER A 345 2.79 -17.99 -11.48
C SER A 345 3.17 -19.29 -12.22
N SER A 346 4.38 -19.79 -11.94
CA SER A 346 4.81 -21.13 -12.36
C SER A 346 4.11 -22.26 -11.59
N GLU A 347 3.54 -21.97 -10.41
CA GLU A 347 2.77 -22.91 -9.60
C GLU A 347 1.29 -22.90 -10.03
N ALA A 348 0.78 -24.05 -10.50
CA ALA A 348 -0.60 -24.13 -11.00
C ALA A 348 -1.64 -23.77 -9.92
N ALA A 349 -1.39 -24.16 -8.67
CA ALA A 349 -2.27 -23.84 -7.54
C ALA A 349 -2.38 -22.35 -7.25
N ILE A 350 -1.33 -21.56 -7.57
CA ILE A 350 -1.33 -20.10 -7.39
C ILE A 350 -1.97 -19.41 -8.59
N ARG A 351 -1.69 -19.89 -9.81
CA ARG A 351 -2.32 -19.35 -11.01
C ARG A 351 -3.84 -19.46 -11.01
N ASP A 352 -4.35 -20.56 -10.46
CA ASP A 352 -5.79 -20.82 -10.38
C ASP A 352 -6.40 -20.31 -9.05
N LEU A 353 -5.61 -19.61 -8.22
CA LEU A 353 -6.05 -19.07 -6.95
C LEU A 353 -7.09 -17.96 -7.16
N LYS A 354 -8.28 -18.17 -6.61
CA LYS A 354 -9.30 -17.14 -6.52
C LYS A 354 -9.11 -16.33 -5.25
N LEU A 355 -8.86 -15.03 -5.38
CA LEU A 355 -8.81 -14.13 -4.22
C LEU A 355 -10.20 -14.06 -3.53
N PRO A 356 -10.23 -13.81 -2.21
CA PRO A 356 -11.46 -13.73 -1.44
C PRO A 356 -12.37 -12.62 -1.97
N GLU A 357 -13.68 -12.89 -2.01
CA GLU A 357 -14.69 -11.88 -2.38
C GLU A 357 -15.28 -11.18 -1.13
N GLY A 358 -15.31 -11.88 0.01
CA GLY A 358 -15.82 -11.37 1.29
C GLY A 358 -14.74 -10.79 2.21
N GLU A 359 -15.18 -10.23 3.34
CA GLU A 359 -14.30 -9.64 4.37
C GLU A 359 -13.81 -10.64 5.43
N ALA A 360 -14.40 -11.84 5.46
CA ALA A 360 -13.97 -12.91 6.35
C ALA A 360 -12.65 -13.52 5.86
N ALA A 361 -11.80 -13.96 6.79
CA ALA A 361 -10.62 -14.72 6.44
C ALA A 361 -11.01 -16.04 5.76
N GLU A 362 -10.30 -16.40 4.69
CA GLU A 362 -10.48 -17.65 3.96
C GLU A 362 -9.23 -18.53 4.06
N SER A 363 -9.39 -19.70 4.67
CA SER A 363 -8.33 -20.72 4.80
C SER A 363 -8.40 -21.75 3.68
N ARG A 364 -7.26 -22.07 3.07
CA ARG A 364 -7.14 -23.07 2.00
C ARG A 364 -5.88 -23.90 2.16
N GLU A 365 -5.99 -25.22 1.98
CA GLU A 365 -4.82 -26.08 1.82
C GLU A 365 -4.40 -26.10 0.35
N ILE A 366 -3.12 -25.81 0.08
CA ILE A 366 -2.54 -25.79 -1.26
C ILE A 366 -1.24 -26.60 -1.31
N VAL A 367 -0.90 -27.12 -2.48
CA VAL A 367 0.36 -27.84 -2.70
C VAL A 367 1.26 -27.01 -3.59
N LEU A 368 2.43 -26.64 -3.09
CA LEU A 368 3.43 -25.85 -3.81
C LEU A 368 4.77 -26.59 -3.78
N GLY A 369 5.41 -26.79 -4.93
CA GLY A 369 6.69 -27.50 -5.00
C GLY A 369 6.70 -28.90 -4.36
N GLY A 370 5.53 -29.56 -4.27
CA GLY A 370 5.35 -30.87 -3.62
C GLY A 370 5.18 -30.84 -2.10
N HIS A 371 5.07 -29.66 -1.48
CA HIS A 371 4.82 -29.47 -0.06
C HIS A 371 3.41 -28.92 0.19
N ASN A 372 2.77 -29.36 1.27
CA ASN A 372 1.47 -28.83 1.70
C ASN A 372 1.66 -27.51 2.45
N TYR A 373 0.90 -26.50 2.08
CA TYR A 373 0.80 -25.20 2.74
C TYR A 373 -0.64 -24.94 3.14
N VAL A 374 -0.81 -24.16 4.21
CA VAL A 374 -2.07 -23.50 4.54
C VAL A 374 -1.93 -22.04 4.12
N LEU A 375 -2.86 -21.59 3.29
CA LEU A 375 -2.99 -20.23 2.82
C LEU A 375 -4.21 -19.61 3.50
N GLU A 376 -3.98 -18.63 4.36
CA GLU A 376 -5.02 -17.73 4.84
C GLU A 376 -5.02 -16.48 3.97
N LEU A 377 -6.20 -16.00 3.58
CA LEU A 377 -6.37 -14.77 2.82
C LEU A 377 -7.41 -13.89 3.48
N LYS A 378 -7.17 -12.58 3.54
CA LYS A 378 -8.16 -11.61 4.02
C LYS A 378 -8.20 -10.37 3.15
N ARG A 379 -9.41 -9.98 2.78
CA ARG A 379 -9.67 -8.76 2.01
C ARG A 379 -9.70 -7.55 2.93
N LEU A 380 -8.96 -6.49 2.57
CA LEU A 380 -8.98 -5.21 3.28
C LEU A 380 -10.21 -4.38 2.85
N ALA A 381 -10.46 -3.31 3.59
CA ALA A 381 -11.51 -2.34 3.26
C ALA A 381 -11.29 -1.74 1.84
N PRO A 382 -12.37 -1.40 1.12
CA PRO A 382 -12.26 -0.78 -0.19
C PRO A 382 -11.74 0.65 -0.13
N PHE A 383 -11.04 1.05 -1.19
CA PHE A 383 -10.60 2.43 -1.44
C PHE A 383 -10.65 2.71 -2.94
N ASN A 384 -10.68 3.99 -3.31
CA ASN A 384 -10.68 4.38 -4.71
C ASN A 384 -9.29 4.23 -5.30
N VAL A 385 -9.18 3.70 -6.52
CA VAL A 385 -7.92 3.53 -7.25
C VAL A 385 -8.04 4.12 -8.63
N TRP A 386 -6.99 4.82 -9.05
CA TRP A 386 -6.77 5.18 -10.43
C TRP A 386 -5.80 4.20 -11.10
N GLY A 387 -6.28 3.56 -12.16
CA GLY A 387 -5.55 2.53 -12.92
C GLY A 387 -4.89 3.03 -14.21
N GLY A 388 -4.80 4.35 -14.43
CA GLY A 388 -4.27 4.91 -15.69
C GLY A 388 -5.33 5.23 -16.75
N THR A 389 -6.59 5.35 -16.36
CA THR A 389 -7.72 5.69 -17.26
C THR A 389 -8.53 6.85 -16.71
N ASP A 390 -9.53 7.33 -17.44
CA ASP A 390 -10.50 8.32 -16.97
C ASP A 390 -11.55 7.73 -16.00
N GLU A 391 -11.41 6.47 -15.60
CA GLU A 391 -12.26 5.83 -14.59
C GLU A 391 -11.52 5.67 -13.27
N ILE A 392 -12.18 6.07 -12.18
CA ILE A 392 -11.73 5.78 -10.82
C ILE A 392 -12.65 4.72 -10.25
N THR A 393 -12.06 3.57 -9.95
CA THR A 393 -12.75 2.36 -9.53
C THR A 393 -12.50 2.10 -8.05
N GLU A 394 -13.45 1.43 -7.40
CA GLU A 394 -13.21 0.87 -6.08
C GLU A 394 -12.36 -0.40 -6.22
N ALA A 395 -11.21 -0.45 -5.55
CA ALA A 395 -10.37 -1.63 -5.46
C ALA A 395 -10.24 -2.07 -4.01
N ARG A 396 -9.79 -3.32 -3.81
CA ARG A 396 -9.41 -3.81 -2.49
C ARG A 396 -8.07 -4.52 -2.57
N TRP A 397 -7.31 -4.49 -1.48
CA TRP A 397 -6.14 -5.33 -1.33
C TRP A 397 -6.49 -6.61 -0.56
N VAL A 398 -5.65 -7.62 -0.77
CA VAL A 398 -5.71 -8.91 -0.08
C VAL A 398 -4.36 -9.18 0.55
N VAL A 399 -4.38 -9.50 1.84
CA VAL A 399 -3.22 -9.98 2.60
C VAL A 399 -3.30 -11.49 2.81
#